data_AF-A0A1C5WTA0-F1
#
_entry.id   AF-A0A1C5WTA0-F1
#
_cell.length_a   1.000
_cell.length_b   1.000
_cell.length_c   1.000
_cell.angle_alpha   90.00
_cell.angle_beta   90.00
_cell.angle_gamma   90.00
#
_symmetry.space_group_name_H-M   'P 1'
#
loop_
_entity.id
_entity.type
_entity.pdbx_description
1 polymer ?
#
loop_
_entity_poly.entity_id
_entity_poly.type
_entity_poly.pdbx_seq_one_letter_code
_entity_poly.pdbx_strand_id
1 'polypeptide(L)'
;MDIIVLLQQAVLNHASDIFVVAGLPVSYRANGRICREKEEKLMPPQTKECVEELYKLAGGRDIRVLEEKGDDDFSFAVPGLSRFRVSAYKQRGALSAVIRVITFELPEPNEIGIPDPVMSFYNLSKGLVLVTGPAGSGKSTTLACLVDKINHSMEKHIITLEDPIEYLHRHDKSIVSQREINVDTESYVNALRASLRQSPDVILLGEMRDYETIDVAMTAAETGHLVFSTLHTIGAANTVDRIIDVFPANQQRQIAVQLSMVLQAVISQQLVPTVDGKQVPVFEIMTITPAIRNMIRDNKVPQIDGVVYSSNKEEMHSMDFGLLNLYKDGRITAETALSYASNPEMLKKKL
;
A
#
# COMPACT_ATOMS: atom_id res chain seq x y z
N MET A 1 12.19 18.62 -27.06
CA MET A 1 10.73 18.54 -26.79
C MET A 1 10.56 18.85 -25.32
N ASP A 2 9.73 19.82 -24.93
CA ASP A 2 9.64 20.23 -23.53
C ASP A 2 8.93 19.14 -22.68
N ILE A 3 9.67 18.49 -21.77
CA ILE A 3 9.12 17.45 -20.91
C ILE A 3 8.00 17.98 -20.01
N ILE A 4 8.04 19.24 -19.57
CA ILE A 4 7.04 19.79 -18.66
C ILE A 4 5.68 19.86 -19.34
N VAL A 5 5.64 20.27 -20.61
CA VAL A 5 4.41 20.29 -21.42
C VAL A 5 3.83 18.88 -21.55
N LEU A 6 4.69 17.87 -21.76
CA LEU A 6 4.25 16.48 -21.83
C LEU A 6 3.63 16.01 -20.51
N LEU A 7 4.27 16.32 -19.37
CA LEU A 7 3.75 15.98 -18.05
C LEU A 7 2.40 16.68 -17.80
N GLN A 8 2.24 17.94 -18.21
CA GLN A 8 0.99 18.68 -18.09
C GLN A 8 -0.14 18.04 -18.91
N GLN A 9 0.13 17.68 -20.16
CA GLN A 9 -0.83 17.01 -21.04
C GLN A 9 -1.25 15.64 -20.48
N ALA A 10 -0.30 14.87 -19.96
CA ALA A 10 -0.59 13.58 -19.35
C ALA A 10 -1.54 13.71 -18.16
N VAL A 11 -1.32 14.69 -17.27
CA VAL A 11 -2.22 14.96 -16.14
C VAL A 11 -3.61 15.38 -16.63
N LEU A 12 -3.70 16.31 -17.59
CA LEU A 12 -4.98 16.74 -18.18
C LEU A 12 -5.76 15.59 -18.85
N ASN A 13 -5.04 14.63 -19.43
CA ASN A 13 -5.62 13.47 -20.08
C ASN A 13 -5.92 12.30 -19.11
N HIS A 14 -5.78 12.50 -17.80
CA HIS A 14 -5.92 11.47 -16.76
C HIS A 14 -5.07 10.22 -17.08
N ALA A 15 -3.85 10.43 -17.57
CA ALA A 15 -2.93 9.35 -17.86
C ALA A 15 -2.36 8.75 -16.57
N SER A 16 -2.31 7.41 -16.47
CA SER A 16 -1.63 6.70 -15.40
C SER A 16 -0.12 6.65 -15.60
N ASP A 17 0.32 6.41 -16.84
CA ASP A 17 1.73 6.24 -17.18
C ASP A 17 2.05 6.92 -18.51
N ILE A 18 3.25 7.48 -18.64
CA ILE A 18 3.81 8.07 -19.86
C ILE A 18 5.01 7.22 -20.27
N PHE A 19 5.12 6.92 -21.56
CA PHE A 19 6.18 6.09 -22.14
C PHE A 19 7.06 6.96 -23.04
N VAL A 20 8.32 7.10 -22.65
CA VAL A 20 9.39 7.74 -23.43
C VAL A 20 10.31 6.62 -23.92
N VAL A 21 10.05 6.12 -25.14
CA VAL A 21 10.74 4.95 -25.70
C VAL A 21 11.10 5.19 -27.17
N ALA A 22 12.33 4.87 -27.55
CA ALA A 22 12.82 5.09 -28.91
C ALA A 22 12.10 4.17 -29.91
N GLY A 23 11.75 4.71 -31.07
CA GLY A 23 11.01 4.04 -32.14
C GLY A 23 9.48 4.10 -31.98
N LEU A 24 8.97 4.70 -30.89
CA LEU A 24 7.55 4.95 -30.67
C LEU A 24 7.28 6.45 -30.55
N PRO A 25 6.09 6.93 -30.96
CA PRO A 25 5.64 8.24 -30.53
C PRO A 25 5.49 8.29 -29.02
N VAL A 26 5.48 9.51 -28.46
CA VAL A 26 5.11 9.69 -27.07
C VAL A 26 3.76 9.03 -26.83
N SER A 27 3.76 8.08 -25.92
CA SER A 27 2.60 7.25 -25.63
C SER A 27 2.26 7.42 -24.16
N TYR A 28 0.98 7.30 -23.83
CA TYR A 28 0.53 7.33 -22.45
C TYR A 28 -0.56 6.28 -22.26
N ARG A 29 -0.73 5.81 -21.03
CA ARG A 29 -1.80 4.91 -20.65
C ARG A 29 -2.90 5.72 -19.98
N ALA A 30 -4.12 5.64 -20.50
CA ALA A 30 -5.30 6.22 -19.88
C ALA A 30 -6.43 5.18 -19.94
N ASN A 31 -7.19 5.00 -18.84
CA ASN A 31 -8.29 4.03 -18.75
C ASN A 31 -7.90 2.61 -19.22
N GLY A 32 -6.69 2.16 -18.85
CA GLY A 32 -6.17 0.84 -19.19
C GLY A 32 -5.74 0.64 -20.64
N ARG A 33 -5.80 1.67 -21.49
CA ARG A 33 -5.41 1.62 -22.90
C ARG A 33 -4.21 2.51 -23.18
N ILE A 34 -3.35 2.08 -24.10
CA ILE A 34 -2.21 2.89 -24.56
C ILE A 34 -2.67 3.79 -25.71
N CYS A 35 -2.59 5.09 -25.48
CA CYS A 35 -2.87 6.15 -26.42
C CYS A 35 -1.55 6.76 -26.93
N ARG A 36 -1.58 7.31 -28.15
CA ARG A 36 -0.43 7.97 -28.78
C ARG A 36 -0.85 9.36 -29.19
N GLU A 37 -0.11 10.39 -28.75
CA GLU A 37 -0.48 11.78 -29.05
C GLU A 37 -0.14 12.19 -30.49
N LYS A 38 0.93 11.61 -31.06
CA LYS A 38 1.46 11.99 -32.38
C LYS A 38 1.82 10.75 -33.19
N GLU A 39 2.02 10.93 -34.49
CA GLU A 39 2.58 9.89 -35.36
C GLU A 39 4.12 9.90 -35.39
N GLU A 40 4.73 11.04 -35.05
CA GLU A 40 6.19 11.17 -35.06
C GLU A 40 6.83 10.33 -33.97
N LYS A 41 7.77 9.47 -34.38
CA LYS A 41 8.48 8.56 -33.49
C LYS A 41 9.62 9.29 -32.78
N LEU A 42 9.77 9.02 -31.49
CA LEU A 42 10.94 9.43 -30.74
C LEU A 42 12.16 8.65 -31.22
N MET A 43 13.22 9.36 -31.57
CA MET A 43 14.52 8.79 -31.93
C MET A 43 15.45 8.78 -30.70
N PRO A 44 16.52 7.97 -30.68
CA PRO A 44 17.41 7.87 -29.52
C PRO A 44 17.95 9.21 -28.96
N PRO A 45 18.30 10.22 -29.79
CA PRO A 45 18.68 11.53 -29.27
C PRO A 45 17.54 12.22 -28.51
N GLN A 46 16.30 12.11 -29.00
CA GLN A 46 15.13 12.74 -28.38
C GLN A 46 14.75 12.07 -27.05
N THR A 47 14.83 10.74 -26.98
CA THR A 47 14.57 10.06 -25.71
C THR A 47 15.65 10.35 -24.68
N LYS A 48 16.91 10.45 -25.12
CA LYS A 48 18.03 10.89 -24.26
C LYS A 48 17.78 12.29 -23.70
N GLU A 49 17.42 13.27 -24.53
CA GLU A 49 17.08 14.62 -24.08
C GLU A 49 15.96 14.61 -23.02
N CYS A 50 14.87 13.88 -23.27
CA CYS A 50 13.76 13.78 -22.32
C CYS A 50 14.18 13.15 -21.00
N VAL A 51 14.97 12.06 -21.04
CA VAL A 51 15.46 11.41 -19.82
C VAL A 51 16.38 12.37 -19.04
N GLU A 52 17.32 13.04 -19.70
CA GLU A 52 18.17 14.05 -19.04
C GLU A 52 17.37 15.18 -18.39
N GLU A 53 16.28 15.63 -19.01
CA GLU A 53 15.37 16.61 -18.41
C GLU A 53 14.65 16.07 -17.16
N LEU A 54 14.22 14.79 -17.14
CA LEU A 54 13.65 14.17 -15.94
C LEU A 54 14.64 14.16 -14.77
N TYR A 55 15.92 13.87 -15.03
CA TYR A 55 16.97 13.93 -14.01
C TYR A 55 17.20 15.35 -13.48
N LYS A 56 17.10 16.37 -14.33
CA LYS A 56 17.15 17.78 -13.90
C LYS A 56 15.95 18.12 -13.00
N LEU A 57 14.75 17.68 -13.36
CA LEU A 57 13.53 17.88 -12.55
C LEU A 57 13.60 17.15 -11.20
N ALA A 58 14.31 16.03 -11.13
CA ALA A 58 14.59 15.30 -9.89
C ALA A 58 15.73 15.92 -9.05
N GLY A 59 15.83 17.25 -9.03
CA GLY A 59 16.83 17.97 -8.23
C GLY A 59 18.25 17.85 -8.76
N GLY A 60 18.43 17.62 -10.06
CA GLY A 60 19.76 17.43 -10.67
C GLY A 60 20.39 16.09 -10.29
N ARG A 61 19.58 15.03 -10.21
CA ARG A 61 20.03 13.67 -9.94
C ARG A 61 21.13 13.25 -10.91
N ASP A 62 22.07 12.45 -10.43
CA ASP A 62 23.19 11.96 -11.24
C ASP A 62 22.76 10.85 -12.21
N ILE A 63 22.77 11.16 -13.51
CA ILE A 63 22.41 10.21 -14.56
C ILE A 63 23.41 9.07 -14.74
N ARG A 64 24.63 9.19 -14.17
CA ARG A 64 25.66 8.15 -14.31
C ARG A 64 25.21 6.80 -13.78
N VAL A 65 24.31 6.76 -12.79
CA VAL A 65 23.73 5.50 -12.29
C VAL A 65 23.04 4.74 -13.42
N LEU A 66 22.19 5.41 -14.20
CA LEU A 66 21.52 4.84 -15.37
C LEU A 66 22.53 4.51 -16.48
N GLU A 67 23.52 5.36 -16.71
CA GLU A 67 24.52 5.14 -17.75
C GLU A 67 25.45 3.96 -17.45
N GLU A 68 25.79 3.70 -16.20
CA GLU A 68 26.69 2.62 -15.81
C GLU A 68 25.95 1.31 -15.54
N LYS A 69 24.84 1.36 -14.80
CA LYS A 69 24.11 0.17 -14.35
C LYS A 69 23.00 -0.25 -15.30
N GLY A 70 22.42 0.69 -16.04
CA GLY A 70 21.36 0.43 -17.01
C GLY A 70 19.94 0.70 -16.51
N ASP A 71 19.74 0.86 -15.19
CA ASP A 71 18.44 1.06 -14.56
C ASP A 71 18.56 2.06 -13.40
N ASP A 72 17.50 2.86 -13.19
CA ASP A 72 17.37 3.78 -12.04
C ASP A 72 15.89 4.12 -11.80
N ASP A 73 15.49 4.17 -10.53
CA ASP A 73 14.14 4.54 -10.10
C ASP A 73 14.20 5.75 -9.16
N PHE A 74 13.34 6.73 -9.41
CA PHE A 74 13.27 7.95 -8.59
C PHE A 74 11.91 8.64 -8.72
N SER A 75 11.63 9.54 -7.80
CA SER A 75 10.42 10.37 -7.82
C SER A 75 10.78 11.85 -7.80
N PHE A 76 9.92 12.69 -8.35
CA PHE A 76 10.02 14.14 -8.23
C PHE A 76 8.63 14.79 -8.25
N ALA A 77 8.54 16.01 -7.74
CA ALA A 77 7.32 16.80 -7.78
C ALA A 77 7.50 18.01 -8.71
N VAL A 78 6.48 18.29 -9.52
CA VAL A 78 6.36 19.54 -10.27
C VAL A 78 5.33 20.41 -9.55
N PRO A 79 5.73 21.54 -8.92
CA PRO A 79 4.82 22.39 -8.18
C PRO A 79 3.61 22.82 -9.01
N GLY A 80 2.41 22.72 -8.43
CA GLY A 80 1.15 23.08 -9.09
C GLY A 80 0.67 22.08 -10.15
N LEU A 81 1.39 20.98 -10.39
CA LEU A 81 1.02 19.95 -11.36
C LEU A 81 0.75 18.60 -10.68
N SER A 82 1.79 17.81 -10.41
CA SER A 82 1.69 16.53 -9.72
C SER A 82 3.05 16.01 -9.24
N ARG A 83 3.03 14.88 -8.52
CA ARG A 83 4.19 14.04 -8.27
C ARG A 83 4.29 12.97 -9.36
N PHE A 84 5.52 12.64 -9.75
CA PHE A 84 5.81 11.65 -10.78
C PHE A 84 6.82 10.65 -10.24
N ARG A 85 6.61 9.37 -10.58
CA ARG A 85 7.58 8.30 -10.36
C ARG A 85 8.16 7.88 -11.70
N VAL A 86 9.48 7.87 -11.80
CA VAL A 86 10.20 7.50 -13.01
C VAL A 86 10.90 6.18 -12.79
N SER A 87 10.72 5.27 -13.75
CA SER A 87 11.59 4.13 -13.97
C SER A 87 12.35 4.38 -15.28
N ALA A 88 13.63 4.72 -15.16
CA ALA A 88 14.52 4.99 -16.28
C ALA A 88 15.39 3.76 -16.56
N TYR A 89 15.55 3.41 -17.84
CA TYR A 89 16.26 2.19 -18.22
C TYR A 89 16.88 2.29 -19.62
N LYS A 90 17.81 1.37 -19.91
CA LYS A 90 18.41 1.21 -21.24
C LYS A 90 17.72 0.12 -22.04
N GLN A 91 17.31 0.45 -23.26
CA GLN A 91 16.75 -0.52 -24.21
C GLN A 91 17.43 -0.40 -25.56
N ARG A 92 18.05 -1.50 -26.03
CA ARG A 92 18.69 -1.59 -27.35
C ARG A 92 19.66 -0.44 -27.65
N GLY A 93 20.39 0.02 -26.63
CA GLY A 93 21.36 1.11 -26.74
C GLY A 93 20.78 2.52 -26.64
N ALA A 94 19.48 2.68 -26.43
CA ALA A 94 18.83 3.98 -26.20
C ALA A 94 18.34 4.12 -24.75
N LEU A 95 18.37 5.34 -24.21
CA LEU A 95 17.73 5.65 -22.93
C LEU A 95 16.21 5.70 -23.10
N SER A 96 15.49 5.17 -22.12
CA SER A 96 14.03 5.13 -22.07
C SER A 96 13.55 5.41 -20.66
N ALA A 97 12.29 5.84 -20.53
CA ALA A 97 11.65 6.02 -19.23
C ALA A 97 10.16 5.69 -19.28
N VAL A 98 9.66 5.14 -18.17
CA VAL A 98 8.23 5.10 -17.86
C VAL A 98 7.99 6.05 -16.69
N ILE A 99 7.07 6.99 -16.86
CA ILE A 99 6.75 8.03 -15.88
C ILE A 99 5.32 7.80 -15.41
N ARG A 100 5.14 7.39 -14.17
CA ARG A 100 3.82 7.26 -13.54
C ARG A 100 3.37 8.58 -12.97
N VAL A 101 2.14 8.98 -13.27
CA VAL A 101 1.49 10.15 -12.67
C VAL A 101 0.86 9.71 -11.36
N ILE A 102 1.27 10.31 -10.24
CA ILE A 102 0.65 10.08 -8.95
C ILE A 102 -0.62 10.94 -8.86
N THR A 103 -1.74 10.37 -8.43
CA THR A 103 -3.03 11.07 -8.40
C THR A 103 -3.39 11.52 -6.99
N PHE A 104 -4.18 12.60 -6.90
CA PHE A 104 -4.84 13.02 -5.66
C PHE A 104 -6.19 12.32 -5.46
N GLU A 105 -6.82 11.89 -6.55
CA GLU A 105 -8.13 11.25 -6.49
C GLU A 105 -7.98 9.82 -5.95
N LEU A 106 -8.65 9.58 -4.83
CA LEU A 106 -8.83 8.27 -4.24
C LEU A 106 -10.16 7.68 -4.70
N PRO A 107 -10.23 6.37 -4.93
CA PRO A 107 -11.49 5.71 -5.21
C PRO A 107 -12.40 5.75 -3.97
N GLU A 108 -13.70 5.84 -4.20
CA GLU A 108 -14.68 5.66 -3.13
C GLU A 108 -14.59 4.21 -2.59
N PRO A 109 -14.35 3.99 -1.28
CA PRO A 109 -14.06 2.67 -0.73
C PRO A 109 -15.11 1.61 -1.08
N ASN A 110 -16.39 1.98 -0.99
CA ASN A 110 -17.51 1.08 -1.28
C ASN A 110 -17.59 0.70 -2.77
N GLU A 111 -17.20 1.59 -3.68
CA GLU A 111 -17.21 1.33 -5.13
C GLU A 111 -16.15 0.29 -5.53
N ILE A 112 -15.01 0.29 -4.84
CA ILE A 112 -13.94 -0.69 -5.04
C ILE A 112 -14.05 -1.91 -4.13
N GLY A 113 -15.13 -2.04 -3.36
CA GLY A 113 -15.42 -3.22 -2.55
C GLY A 113 -14.71 -3.28 -1.20
N ILE A 114 -14.20 -2.16 -0.67
CA ILE A 114 -13.72 -2.06 0.70
C ILE A 114 -14.94 -1.84 1.61
N PRO A 115 -15.28 -2.78 2.51
CA PRO A 115 -16.52 -2.69 3.28
C PRO A 115 -16.38 -1.81 4.53
N ASP A 116 -17.51 -1.31 5.05
CA ASP A 116 -17.57 -0.45 6.24
C ASP A 116 -16.82 -1.00 7.48
N PRO A 117 -16.82 -2.33 7.79
CA PRO A 117 -16.02 -2.88 8.88
C PRO A 117 -14.51 -2.62 8.73
N VAL A 118 -13.96 -2.65 7.51
CA VAL A 118 -12.56 -2.27 7.25
C VAL A 118 -12.39 -0.77 7.43
N MET A 119 -13.30 0.04 6.89
CA MET A 119 -13.21 1.49 7.01
C MET A 119 -13.38 1.98 8.45
N SER A 120 -14.06 1.21 9.31
CA SER A 120 -14.37 1.58 10.71
C SER A 120 -13.13 1.87 11.56
N PHE A 121 -11.97 1.26 11.22
CA PHE A 121 -10.73 1.43 11.98
C PHE A 121 -10.16 2.86 11.97
N TYR A 122 -10.69 3.75 11.12
CA TYR A 122 -10.35 5.18 11.15
C TYR A 122 -10.65 5.83 12.50
N ASN A 123 -11.58 5.28 13.28
CA ASN A 123 -12.06 5.88 14.52
C ASN A 123 -11.29 5.48 15.79
N LEU A 124 -10.26 4.64 15.65
CA LEU A 124 -9.44 4.19 16.76
C LEU A 124 -8.63 5.37 17.33
N SER A 125 -8.47 5.40 18.65
CA SER A 125 -7.70 6.46 19.31
C SER A 125 -6.20 6.20 19.33
N LYS A 126 -5.80 4.92 19.38
CA LYS A 126 -4.40 4.47 19.44
C LYS A 126 -4.26 2.98 19.14
N GLY A 127 -3.02 2.52 18.99
CA GLY A 127 -2.65 1.12 18.82
C GLY A 127 -2.20 0.81 17.40
N LEU A 128 -2.02 -0.47 17.10
CA LEU A 128 -1.49 -0.94 15.82
C LEU A 128 -2.58 -1.64 15.00
N VAL A 129 -2.79 -1.19 13.76
CA VAL A 129 -3.65 -1.83 12.76
C VAL A 129 -2.81 -2.26 11.57
N LEU A 130 -2.95 -3.52 11.18
CA LEU A 130 -2.15 -4.10 10.09
C LEU A 130 -3.04 -4.45 8.91
N VAL A 131 -2.70 -3.92 7.73
CA VAL A 131 -3.30 -4.32 6.45
C VAL A 131 -2.31 -5.21 5.73
N THR A 132 -2.64 -6.48 5.55
CA THR A 132 -1.72 -7.50 5.03
C THR A 132 -2.24 -8.13 3.74
N GLY A 133 -1.37 -8.87 3.05
CA GLY A 133 -1.68 -9.54 1.79
C GLY A 133 -0.52 -9.47 0.82
N PRO A 134 -0.58 -10.21 -0.31
CA PRO A 134 0.52 -10.25 -1.27
C PRO A 134 0.75 -8.90 -1.96
N ALA A 135 1.87 -8.77 -2.68
CA ALA A 135 2.12 -7.62 -3.53
C ALA A 135 0.97 -7.45 -4.54
N GLY A 136 0.53 -6.21 -4.75
CA GLY A 136 -0.59 -5.91 -5.65
C GLY A 136 -1.98 -6.27 -5.11
N SER A 137 -2.13 -6.67 -3.83
CA SER A 137 -3.46 -6.98 -3.28
C SER A 137 -4.33 -5.76 -2.98
N GLY A 138 -3.82 -4.53 -3.18
CA GLY A 138 -4.56 -3.28 -2.92
C GLY A 138 -4.40 -2.70 -1.50
N LYS A 139 -3.41 -3.17 -0.71
CA LYS A 139 -3.14 -2.67 0.66
C LYS A 139 -2.98 -1.15 0.73
N SER A 140 -2.15 -0.59 -0.15
CA SER A 140 -1.88 0.86 -0.19
C SER A 140 -3.15 1.65 -0.49
N THR A 141 -4.04 1.14 -1.36
CA THR A 141 -5.35 1.75 -1.62
C THR A 141 -6.23 1.74 -0.36
N THR A 142 -6.33 0.60 0.32
CA THR A 142 -7.11 0.51 1.58
C THR A 142 -6.58 1.45 2.66
N LEU A 143 -5.27 1.55 2.81
CA LEU A 143 -4.63 2.46 3.77
C LEU A 143 -4.80 3.93 3.39
N ALA A 144 -4.69 4.27 2.11
CA ALA A 144 -4.95 5.62 1.65
C ALA A 144 -6.41 6.01 1.89
N CYS A 145 -7.37 5.13 1.61
CA CYS A 145 -8.78 5.37 1.95
C CYS A 145 -8.98 5.59 3.45
N LEU A 146 -8.32 4.82 4.31
CA LEU A 146 -8.38 5.01 5.77
C LEU A 146 -7.80 6.36 6.20
N VAL A 147 -6.61 6.72 5.71
CA VAL A 147 -5.97 8.02 5.98
C VAL A 147 -6.87 9.16 5.52
N ASP A 148 -7.44 9.05 4.33
CA ASP A 148 -8.34 10.06 3.77
C ASP A 148 -9.62 10.21 4.60
N LYS A 149 -10.18 9.08 5.07
CA LYS A 149 -11.33 9.10 5.98
C LYS A 149 -11.01 9.82 7.29
N ILE A 150 -9.84 9.57 7.88
CA ILE A 150 -9.37 10.30 9.08
C ILE A 150 -9.24 11.78 8.76
N ASN A 151 -8.60 12.11 7.64
CA ASN A 151 -8.36 13.50 7.22
C ASN A 151 -9.63 14.33 7.12
N HIS A 152 -10.70 13.77 6.56
CA HIS A 152 -11.99 14.47 6.39
C HIS A 152 -12.91 14.39 7.62
N SER A 153 -12.60 13.51 8.59
CA SER A 153 -13.48 13.25 9.74
C SER A 153 -12.93 13.77 11.06
N MET A 154 -11.63 14.02 11.17
CA MET A 154 -10.96 14.30 12.44
C MET A 154 -9.98 15.48 12.35
N GLU A 155 -9.70 16.10 13.49
CA GLU A 155 -8.66 17.13 13.66
C GLU A 155 -7.39 16.47 14.21
N LYS A 156 -6.55 15.94 13.32
CA LYS A 156 -5.38 15.12 13.66
C LYS A 156 -4.15 15.58 12.90
N HIS A 157 -2.97 15.25 13.41
CA HIS A 157 -1.74 15.26 12.62
C HIS A 157 -1.42 13.85 12.14
N ILE A 158 -1.52 13.64 10.83
CA ILE A 158 -1.23 12.38 10.15
C ILE A 158 0.16 12.48 9.53
N ILE A 159 1.03 11.52 9.82
CA ILE A 159 2.34 11.39 9.18
C ILE A 159 2.38 10.07 8.40
N THR A 160 2.68 10.13 7.11
CA THR A 160 2.90 8.92 6.30
C THR A 160 4.38 8.79 5.96
N LEU A 161 4.88 7.56 6.05
CA LEU A 161 6.24 7.16 5.68
C LEU A 161 6.09 6.09 4.60
N GLU A 162 6.51 6.36 3.38
CA GLU A 162 6.18 5.54 2.20
C GLU A 162 7.40 5.35 1.28
N ASP A 163 7.45 4.22 0.55
CA ASP A 163 8.54 3.90 -0.39
C ASP A 163 7.99 3.22 -1.66
N PRO A 164 7.55 3.98 -2.68
CA PRO A 164 7.35 5.44 -2.70
C PRO A 164 5.94 5.84 -2.27
N ILE A 165 5.64 7.15 -2.31
CA ILE A 165 4.27 7.67 -2.11
C ILE A 165 3.39 7.26 -3.30
N GLU A 166 2.28 6.56 -3.02
CA GLU A 166 1.36 6.05 -4.07
C GLU A 166 0.12 6.94 -4.26
N TYR A 167 -0.31 7.66 -3.22
CA TYR A 167 -1.45 8.60 -3.26
C TYR A 167 -1.10 9.89 -2.56
N LEU A 168 -1.58 11.02 -3.11
CA LEU A 168 -1.38 12.33 -2.48
C LEU A 168 -2.62 12.76 -1.69
N HIS A 169 -2.43 13.07 -0.42
CA HIS A 169 -3.47 13.58 0.45
C HIS A 169 -3.34 15.10 0.61
N ARG A 170 -4.40 15.83 0.26
CA ARG A 170 -4.48 17.26 0.58
C ARG A 170 -4.84 17.45 2.05
N HIS A 171 -4.38 18.53 2.65
CA HIS A 171 -4.88 18.92 3.97
C HIS A 171 -6.39 19.20 3.91
N ASP A 172 -7.12 18.77 4.94
CA ASP A 172 -8.51 19.14 5.19
C ASP A 172 -8.71 19.45 6.68
N LYS A 173 -9.51 18.67 7.43
CA LYS A 173 -9.62 18.84 8.88
C LYS A 173 -8.35 18.41 9.60
N SER A 174 -7.62 17.45 9.05
CA SER A 174 -6.31 17.04 9.55
C SER A 174 -5.17 17.68 8.76
N ILE A 175 -4.02 17.76 9.42
CA ILE A 175 -2.74 18.06 8.78
C ILE A 175 -2.15 16.73 8.31
N VAL A 176 -1.70 16.66 7.06
CA VAL A 176 -1.14 15.43 6.47
C VAL A 176 0.28 15.69 5.98
N SER A 177 1.26 15.06 6.63
CA SER A 177 2.68 15.16 6.28
C SER A 177 3.16 13.85 5.67
N GLN A 178 3.30 13.78 4.34
CA GLN A 178 3.80 12.59 3.64
C GLN A 178 5.30 12.67 3.41
N ARG A 179 6.03 11.60 3.69
CA ARG A 179 7.50 11.53 3.55
C ARG A 179 7.89 10.26 2.81
N GLU A 180 8.60 10.43 1.70
CA GLU A 180 9.12 9.33 0.90
C GLU A 180 10.53 8.91 1.37
N ILE A 181 10.74 7.60 1.53
CA ILE A 181 12.05 7.04 1.88
C ILE A 181 13.02 7.26 0.72
N ASN A 182 14.29 7.53 1.04
CA ASN A 182 15.38 7.89 0.11
C ASN A 182 15.19 9.22 -0.64
N VAL A 183 14.10 9.96 -0.40
CA VAL A 183 13.86 11.30 -0.97
C VAL A 183 13.73 12.35 0.13
N ASP A 184 12.78 12.19 1.05
CA ASP A 184 12.52 13.13 2.15
C ASP A 184 13.15 12.68 3.48
N THR A 185 13.61 11.44 3.54
CA THR A 185 14.20 10.81 4.72
C THR A 185 15.01 9.58 4.34
N GLU A 186 16.03 9.22 5.12
CA GLU A 186 16.95 8.14 4.76
C GLU A 186 16.36 6.72 4.89
N SER A 187 15.60 6.47 5.95
CA SER A 187 15.07 5.14 6.24
C SER A 187 13.78 5.20 7.05
N TYR A 188 13.02 4.11 7.06
CA TYR A 188 11.82 3.96 7.90
C TYR A 188 12.13 4.18 9.39
N VAL A 189 13.18 3.54 9.90
CA VAL A 189 13.58 3.65 11.32
C VAL A 189 13.90 5.10 11.69
N ASN A 190 14.69 5.80 10.88
CA ASN A 190 15.06 7.20 11.14
C ASN A 190 13.83 8.11 11.07
N ALA A 191 12.99 7.92 10.06
CA ALA A 191 11.79 8.71 9.85
C ALA A 191 10.77 8.53 10.98
N LEU A 192 10.55 7.30 11.41
CA LEU A 192 9.61 6.95 12.47
C LEU A 192 10.08 7.44 13.84
N ARG A 193 11.38 7.34 14.15
CA ARG A 193 11.92 7.95 15.39
C ARG A 193 11.82 9.46 15.40
N ALA A 194 11.99 10.10 14.24
CA ALA A 194 11.82 11.55 14.11
C ALA A 194 10.35 11.93 14.25
N SER A 195 9.43 11.15 13.69
CA SER A 195 7.99 11.45 13.71
C SER A 195 7.43 11.50 15.13
N LEU A 196 7.93 10.71 16.08
CA LEU A 196 7.51 10.77 17.48
C LEU A 196 7.74 12.14 18.17
N ARG A 197 8.59 13.02 17.60
CA ARG A 197 8.79 14.40 18.08
C ARG A 197 8.08 15.46 17.23
N GLN A 198 7.31 15.04 16.23
CA GLN A 198 6.57 15.91 15.32
C GLN A 198 5.09 16.04 15.73
N SER A 199 4.76 15.68 16.97
CA SER A 199 3.39 15.68 17.50
C SER A 199 2.36 14.96 16.60
N PRO A 200 2.63 13.72 16.11
CA PRO A 200 1.65 12.98 15.33
C PRO A 200 0.54 12.46 16.23
N ASP A 201 -0.64 12.29 15.66
CA ASP A 201 -1.70 11.46 16.24
C ASP A 201 -1.79 10.11 15.52
N VAL A 202 -1.60 10.13 14.20
CA VAL A 202 -1.70 8.97 13.31
C VAL A 202 -0.41 8.83 12.51
N ILE A 203 0.12 7.61 12.47
CA ILE A 203 1.31 7.28 11.68
C ILE A 203 0.96 6.17 10.71
N LEU A 204 1.09 6.43 9.41
CA LEU A 204 1.10 5.39 8.40
C LEU A 204 2.56 5.01 8.10
N LEU A 205 2.91 3.77 8.36
CA LEU A 205 4.21 3.19 8.05
C LEU A 205 4.05 2.21 6.89
N GLY A 206 4.61 2.53 5.72
CA GLY A 206 4.40 1.81 4.46
C GLY A 206 4.50 0.30 4.60
N GLU A 207 5.62 -0.22 5.09
CA GLU A 207 5.77 -1.64 5.39
C GLU A 207 6.74 -1.91 6.55
N MET A 208 6.56 -3.06 7.18
CA MET A 208 7.40 -3.56 8.26
C MET A 208 8.18 -4.79 7.79
N ARG A 209 9.41 -4.59 7.32
CA ARG A 209 10.27 -5.67 6.79
C ARG A 209 11.20 -6.28 7.83
N ASP A 210 11.81 -5.44 8.65
CA ASP A 210 12.84 -5.80 9.64
C ASP A 210 12.36 -5.58 11.08
N TYR A 211 13.06 -6.23 12.02
CA TYR A 211 12.70 -6.17 13.44
C TYR A 211 12.89 -4.76 14.03
N GLU A 212 13.84 -3.98 13.52
CA GLU A 212 14.08 -2.60 13.99
C GLU A 212 12.90 -1.69 13.70
N THR A 213 12.35 -1.77 12.49
CA THR A 213 11.18 -1.01 12.05
C THR A 213 9.95 -1.43 12.85
N ILE A 214 9.76 -2.75 13.07
CA ILE A 214 8.66 -3.28 13.87
C ILE A 214 8.74 -2.83 15.33
N ASP A 215 9.93 -2.88 15.94
CA ASP A 215 10.15 -2.47 17.33
C ASP A 215 9.78 -1.00 17.56
N VAL A 216 10.21 -0.11 16.65
CA VAL A 216 9.87 1.32 16.73
C VAL A 216 8.37 1.54 16.47
N ALA A 217 7.75 0.80 15.56
CA ALA A 217 6.30 0.88 15.30
C ALA A 217 5.46 0.44 16.51
N MET A 218 5.87 -0.64 17.18
CA MET A 218 5.24 -1.11 18.41
C MET A 218 5.41 -0.09 19.54
N THR A 219 6.58 0.52 19.67
CA THR A 219 6.84 1.62 20.62
C THR A 219 5.95 2.84 20.34
N ALA A 220 5.78 3.22 19.07
CA ALA A 220 4.88 4.30 18.68
C ALA A 220 3.43 4.00 19.07
N ALA A 221 2.96 2.79 18.81
CA ALA A 221 1.61 2.36 19.19
C ALA A 221 1.42 2.31 20.72
N GLU A 222 2.44 1.86 21.46
CA GLU A 222 2.42 1.80 22.93
C GLU A 222 2.36 3.20 23.57
N THR A 223 3.06 4.17 22.98
CA THR A 223 3.09 5.57 23.44
C THR A 223 1.82 6.36 23.12
N GLY A 224 0.80 5.71 22.55
CA GLY A 224 -0.53 6.30 22.40
C GLY A 224 -0.87 6.80 20.99
N HIS A 225 -0.04 6.50 20.00
CA HIS A 225 -0.32 6.83 18.60
C HIS A 225 -1.19 5.75 17.95
N LEU A 226 -2.00 6.13 16.96
CA LEU A 226 -2.59 5.16 16.03
C LEU A 226 -1.59 4.90 14.90
N VAL A 227 -1.16 3.65 14.76
CA VAL A 227 -0.19 3.23 13.75
C VAL A 227 -0.87 2.29 12.77
N PHE A 228 -0.82 2.64 11.49
CA PHE A 228 -1.18 1.74 10.40
C PHE A 228 0.08 1.23 9.72
N SER A 229 0.13 -0.05 9.36
CA SER A 229 1.22 -0.58 8.56
C SER A 229 0.84 -1.79 7.72
N THR A 230 1.77 -2.25 6.88
CA THR A 230 1.59 -3.45 6.05
C THR A 230 2.65 -4.52 6.29
N LEU A 231 2.21 -5.75 6.04
CA LEU A 231 3.08 -6.91 5.83
C LEU A 231 2.58 -7.68 4.59
N HIS A 232 3.44 -8.54 4.04
CA HIS A 232 3.12 -9.36 2.87
C HIS A 232 2.59 -10.77 3.22
N THR A 233 2.07 -10.94 4.44
CA THR A 233 1.48 -12.19 4.94
C THR A 233 0.03 -12.37 4.50
N ILE A 234 -0.41 -13.62 4.40
CA ILE A 234 -1.81 -13.98 4.20
C ILE A 234 -2.34 -14.61 5.49
N GLY A 235 -3.43 -14.07 6.00
CA GLY A 235 -4.06 -14.52 7.24
C GLY A 235 -3.57 -13.78 8.49
N ALA A 236 -4.46 -13.68 9.47
CA ALA A 236 -4.25 -12.95 10.70
C ALA A 236 -3.23 -13.63 11.63
N ALA A 237 -3.35 -14.95 11.85
CA ALA A 237 -2.42 -15.70 12.68
C ALA A 237 -0.99 -15.66 12.13
N ASN A 238 -0.82 -15.93 10.83
CA ASN A 238 0.49 -15.84 10.15
C ASN A 238 1.12 -14.45 10.26
N THR A 239 0.30 -13.38 10.26
CA THR A 239 0.81 -12.01 10.44
C THR A 239 1.40 -11.82 11.84
N VAL A 240 0.73 -12.34 12.86
CA VAL A 240 1.22 -12.31 14.25
C VAL A 240 2.51 -13.12 14.37
N ASP A 241 2.55 -14.36 13.87
CA ASP A 241 3.75 -15.19 13.90
C ASP A 241 4.91 -14.52 13.17
N ARG A 242 4.69 -13.95 11.98
CA ARG A 242 5.72 -13.24 11.22
C ARG A 242 6.33 -12.09 12.00
N ILE A 243 5.53 -11.32 12.75
CA ILE A 243 6.03 -10.22 13.59
C ILE A 243 6.89 -10.75 14.73
N ILE A 244 6.53 -11.87 15.33
CA ILE A 244 7.30 -12.46 16.44
C ILE A 244 8.60 -13.07 15.91
N ASP A 245 8.53 -13.81 14.79
CA ASP A 245 9.63 -14.62 14.26
C ASP A 245 10.80 -13.81 13.68
N VAL A 246 10.59 -12.53 13.33
CA VAL A 246 11.71 -11.68 12.89
C VAL A 246 12.65 -11.30 14.04
N PHE A 247 12.21 -11.45 15.29
CA PHE A 247 13.04 -11.15 16.46
C PHE A 247 13.88 -12.35 16.90
N PRO A 248 15.06 -12.10 17.50
CA PRO A 248 15.86 -13.14 18.15
C PRO A 248 15.05 -13.95 19.17
N ALA A 249 15.30 -15.27 19.25
CA ALA A 249 14.53 -16.20 20.09
C ALA A 249 14.42 -15.79 21.57
N ASN A 250 15.44 -15.11 22.11
CA ASN A 250 15.43 -14.61 23.49
C ASN A 250 14.51 -13.39 23.71
N GLN A 251 14.06 -12.72 22.65
CA GLN A 251 13.18 -11.55 22.70
C GLN A 251 11.73 -11.88 22.30
N GLN A 252 11.49 -12.98 21.58
CA GLN A 252 10.17 -13.33 21.03
C GLN A 252 9.04 -13.30 22.07
N ARG A 253 9.27 -13.82 23.28
CA ARG A 253 8.25 -13.78 24.35
C ARG A 253 7.89 -12.35 24.76
N GLN A 254 8.87 -11.46 24.87
CA GLN A 254 8.65 -10.06 25.20
C GLN A 254 7.85 -9.36 24.09
N ILE A 255 8.21 -9.61 22.84
CA ILE A 255 7.52 -9.05 21.66
C ILE A 255 6.08 -9.55 21.57
N ALA A 256 5.83 -10.84 21.80
CA ALA A 256 4.48 -11.39 21.84
C ALA A 256 3.61 -10.71 22.91
N VAL A 257 4.17 -10.47 24.10
CA VAL A 257 3.49 -9.74 25.18
C VAL A 257 3.17 -8.31 24.74
N GLN A 258 4.15 -7.57 24.21
CA GLN A 258 3.97 -6.19 23.78
C GLN A 258 2.97 -6.08 22.63
N LEU A 259 3.06 -6.96 21.63
CA LEU A 259 2.13 -7.03 20.50
C LEU A 259 0.71 -7.29 21.00
N SER A 260 0.53 -8.19 21.97
CA SER A 260 -0.78 -8.47 22.58
C SER A 260 -1.40 -7.25 23.29
N MET A 261 -0.62 -6.22 23.61
CA MET A 261 -1.10 -4.99 24.24
C MET A 261 -1.45 -3.92 23.19
N VAL A 262 -0.63 -3.76 22.16
CA VAL A 262 -0.78 -2.65 21.19
C VAL A 262 -1.64 -2.99 19.98
N LEU A 263 -1.68 -4.25 19.53
CA LEU A 263 -2.44 -4.66 18.35
C LEU A 263 -3.95 -4.45 18.56
N GLN A 264 -4.60 -3.87 17.56
CA GLN A 264 -6.05 -3.62 17.53
C GLN A 264 -6.76 -4.47 16.49
N ALA A 265 -6.16 -4.61 15.31
CA ALA A 265 -6.69 -5.47 14.25
C ALA A 265 -5.62 -5.92 13.25
N VAL A 266 -5.89 -7.05 12.61
CA VAL A 266 -5.23 -7.49 11.38
C VAL A 266 -6.29 -7.67 10.30
N ILE A 267 -6.06 -7.05 9.15
CA ILE A 267 -6.94 -7.04 7.99
C ILE A 267 -6.16 -7.67 6.84
N SER A 268 -6.39 -8.94 6.53
CA SER A 268 -5.71 -9.61 5.42
C SER A 268 -6.53 -9.48 4.15
N GLN A 269 -5.91 -9.00 3.08
CA GLN A 269 -6.56 -8.62 1.82
C GLN A 269 -6.01 -9.42 0.65
N GLN A 270 -6.91 -9.93 -0.19
CA GLN A 270 -6.60 -10.56 -1.47
C GLN A 270 -7.46 -9.96 -2.59
N LEU A 271 -6.95 -9.89 -3.82
CA LEU A 271 -7.75 -9.57 -5.00
C LEU A 271 -8.11 -10.87 -5.73
N VAL A 272 -9.41 -11.09 -5.97
CA VAL A 272 -9.92 -12.28 -6.66
C VAL A 272 -10.59 -11.91 -7.98
N PRO A 273 -10.48 -12.76 -9.02
CA PRO A 273 -11.14 -12.52 -10.29
C PRO A 273 -12.66 -12.63 -10.14
N THR A 274 -13.36 -11.69 -10.74
CA THR A 274 -14.84 -11.66 -10.80
C THR A 274 -15.35 -12.24 -12.10
N VAL A 275 -16.65 -12.56 -12.14
CA VAL A 275 -17.32 -13.12 -13.33
C VAL A 275 -17.25 -12.20 -14.56
N ASP A 276 -17.12 -10.87 -14.37
CA ASP A 276 -16.97 -9.89 -15.46
C ASP A 276 -15.50 -9.67 -15.89
N GLY A 277 -14.57 -10.47 -15.34
CA GLY A 277 -13.14 -10.41 -15.68
C GLY A 277 -12.35 -9.30 -14.97
N LYS A 278 -12.98 -8.56 -14.04
CA LYS A 278 -12.28 -7.59 -13.18
C LYS A 278 -11.76 -8.26 -11.91
N GLN A 279 -11.19 -7.47 -11.01
CA GLN A 279 -10.77 -7.90 -9.68
C GLN A 279 -11.61 -7.25 -8.59
N VAL A 280 -11.89 -7.99 -7.53
CA VAL A 280 -12.54 -7.48 -6.31
C VAL A 280 -11.70 -7.86 -5.08
N PRO A 281 -11.56 -6.97 -4.08
CA PRO A 281 -10.91 -7.33 -2.84
C PRO A 281 -11.80 -8.23 -1.97
N VAL A 282 -11.14 -9.14 -1.26
CA VAL A 282 -11.72 -9.96 -0.20
C VAL A 282 -10.88 -9.79 1.05
N PHE A 283 -11.56 -9.72 2.19
CA PHE A 283 -10.95 -9.43 3.46
C PHE A 283 -11.16 -10.57 4.44
N GLU A 284 -10.11 -10.86 5.20
CA GLU A 284 -10.19 -11.47 6.52
C GLU A 284 -9.97 -10.37 7.56
N ILE A 285 -10.83 -10.29 8.57
CA ILE A 285 -10.71 -9.29 9.63
C ILE A 285 -10.59 -10.01 10.97
N MET A 286 -9.49 -9.75 11.67
CA MET A 286 -9.29 -10.16 13.05
C MET A 286 -9.17 -8.94 13.96
N THR A 287 -10.19 -8.67 14.76
CA THR A 287 -10.13 -7.70 15.85
C THR A 287 -9.56 -8.33 17.13
N ILE A 288 -8.85 -7.54 17.93
CA ILE A 288 -8.14 -8.08 19.09
C ILE A 288 -9.04 -8.15 20.34
N THR A 289 -9.61 -9.33 20.58
CA THR A 289 -10.41 -9.65 21.78
C THR A 289 -9.52 -10.07 22.96
N PRO A 290 -10.02 -10.08 24.21
CA PRO A 290 -9.27 -10.60 25.36
C PRO A 290 -8.74 -12.03 25.17
N ALA A 291 -9.50 -12.89 24.49
CA ALA A 291 -9.08 -14.26 24.18
C ALA A 291 -7.89 -14.27 23.22
N ILE A 292 -7.96 -13.50 22.13
CA ILE A 292 -6.86 -13.38 21.17
C ILE A 292 -5.61 -12.77 21.82
N ARG A 293 -5.75 -11.74 22.67
CA ARG A 293 -4.62 -11.18 23.43
C ARG A 293 -3.90 -12.25 24.26
N ASN A 294 -4.66 -13.11 24.95
CA ASN A 294 -4.09 -14.20 25.72
C ASN A 294 -3.43 -15.27 24.82
N MET A 295 -4.03 -15.60 23.68
CA MET A 295 -3.44 -16.53 22.72
C MET A 295 -2.10 -16.04 22.19
N ILE A 296 -1.98 -14.75 21.86
CA ILE A 296 -0.71 -14.14 21.44
C ILE A 296 0.31 -14.22 22.58
N ARG A 297 -0.07 -13.82 23.80
CA ARG A 297 0.81 -13.81 24.98
C ARG A 297 1.34 -15.20 25.36
N ASP A 298 0.49 -16.22 25.24
CA ASP A 298 0.80 -17.60 25.61
C ASP A 298 1.46 -18.40 24.48
N ASN A 299 1.78 -17.76 23.35
CA ASN A 299 2.31 -18.40 22.14
C ASN A 299 1.39 -19.52 21.60
N LYS A 300 0.08 -19.27 21.58
CA LYS A 300 -0.98 -20.14 21.04
C LYS A 300 -1.55 -19.55 19.74
N VAL A 301 -0.72 -18.87 18.96
CA VAL A 301 -1.11 -18.17 17.72
C VAL A 301 -1.87 -19.08 16.74
N PRO A 302 -1.52 -20.37 16.54
CA PRO A 302 -2.29 -21.26 15.64
C PRO A 302 -3.76 -21.46 16.03
N GLN A 303 -4.14 -21.21 17.29
CA GLN A 303 -5.54 -21.33 17.73
C GLN A 303 -6.40 -20.16 17.27
N ILE A 304 -5.78 -19.04 16.88
CA ILE A 304 -6.46 -17.83 16.41
C ILE A 304 -7.24 -18.12 15.13
N ASP A 305 -6.72 -18.93 14.21
CA ASP A 305 -7.42 -19.29 12.97
C ASP A 305 -8.78 -19.92 13.25
N GLY A 306 -8.87 -20.80 14.25
CA GLY A 306 -10.13 -21.41 14.68
C GLY A 306 -11.12 -20.38 15.24
N VAL A 307 -10.63 -19.37 15.98
CA VAL A 307 -11.46 -18.28 16.51
C VAL A 307 -11.99 -17.40 15.39
N VAL A 308 -11.12 -16.97 14.47
CA VAL A 308 -11.51 -16.12 13.33
C VAL A 308 -12.48 -16.87 12.41
N TYR A 309 -12.21 -18.15 12.13
CA TYR A 309 -13.04 -18.97 11.26
C TYR A 309 -14.42 -19.29 11.83
N SER A 310 -14.54 -19.44 13.16
CA SER A 310 -15.82 -19.65 13.82
C SER A 310 -16.62 -18.37 14.06
N SER A 311 -15.97 -17.20 13.92
CA SER A 311 -16.64 -15.91 13.99
C SER A 311 -17.42 -15.64 12.69
N ASN A 312 -18.68 -15.21 12.85
CA ASN A 312 -19.55 -14.81 11.74
C ASN A 312 -20.04 -13.35 11.94
N LYS A 313 -19.20 -12.51 12.53
CA LYS A 313 -19.50 -11.08 12.74
C LYS A 313 -18.84 -10.27 11.62
N GLU A 314 -19.49 -9.20 11.17
CA GLU A 314 -18.89 -8.34 10.14
C GLU A 314 -17.54 -7.74 10.59
N GLU A 315 -17.39 -7.44 11.88
CA GLU A 315 -16.18 -6.90 12.51
C GLU A 315 -15.06 -7.95 12.73
N MET A 316 -15.36 -9.24 12.61
CA MET A 316 -14.38 -10.32 12.71
C MET A 316 -14.86 -11.54 11.92
N HIS A 317 -14.19 -11.85 10.82
CA HIS A 317 -14.55 -12.95 9.93
C HIS A 317 -13.34 -13.47 9.16
N SER A 318 -13.40 -14.73 8.75
CA SER A 318 -12.36 -15.38 7.94
C SER A 318 -12.39 -14.95 6.47
N MET A 319 -11.30 -15.19 5.76
CA MET A 319 -11.24 -15.04 4.30
C MET A 319 -12.37 -15.82 3.59
N ASP A 320 -12.63 -17.06 4.03
CA ASP A 320 -13.67 -17.93 3.49
C ASP A 320 -15.08 -17.36 3.65
N PHE A 321 -15.33 -16.59 4.72
CA PHE A 321 -16.60 -15.87 4.89
C PHE A 321 -16.77 -14.79 3.82
N GLY A 322 -15.73 -13.99 3.56
CA GLY A 322 -15.74 -12.99 2.50
C GLY A 322 -15.94 -13.60 1.10
N LEU A 323 -15.24 -14.70 0.81
CA LEU A 323 -15.39 -15.45 -0.44
C LEU A 323 -16.80 -16.00 -0.62
N LEU A 324 -17.40 -16.57 0.44
CA LEU A 324 -18.75 -17.09 0.42
C LEU A 324 -19.79 -15.99 0.10
N ASN A 325 -19.62 -14.79 0.68
CA ASN A 325 -20.52 -13.67 0.42
C ASN A 325 -20.43 -13.21 -1.04
N LEU A 326 -19.21 -13.04 -1.57
CA LEU A 326 -19.03 -12.67 -2.97
C LEU A 326 -19.61 -13.70 -3.95
N TYR A 327 -19.52 -14.99 -3.62
CA TYR A 327 -20.14 -16.04 -4.41
C TYR A 327 -21.67 -15.97 -4.34
N LYS A 328 -22.25 -15.79 -3.15
CA LYS A 328 -23.71 -15.61 -2.97
C LYS A 328 -24.24 -14.39 -3.70
N ASP A 329 -23.45 -13.32 -3.78
CA ASP A 329 -23.76 -12.11 -4.53
C ASP A 329 -23.57 -12.27 -6.05
N GLY A 330 -23.15 -13.46 -6.51
CA GLY A 330 -22.92 -13.75 -7.94
C GLY A 330 -21.71 -13.05 -8.54
N ARG A 331 -20.82 -12.49 -7.71
CA ARG A 331 -19.65 -11.71 -8.18
C ARG A 331 -18.48 -12.57 -8.59
N ILE A 332 -18.34 -13.76 -8.00
CA ILE A 332 -17.26 -14.72 -8.29
C ILE A 332 -17.83 -16.11 -8.56
N THR A 333 -17.07 -16.96 -9.25
CA THR A 333 -17.44 -18.35 -9.48
C THR A 333 -17.16 -19.22 -8.25
N ALA A 334 -17.81 -20.38 -8.15
CA ALA A 334 -17.50 -21.38 -7.11
C ALA A 334 -16.04 -21.86 -7.19
N GLU A 335 -15.50 -22.01 -8.41
CA GLU A 335 -14.10 -22.38 -8.63
C GLU A 335 -13.14 -21.33 -8.06
N THR A 336 -13.41 -20.06 -8.35
CA THR A 336 -12.65 -18.93 -7.78
C THR A 336 -12.75 -18.91 -6.26
N ALA A 337 -13.95 -19.09 -5.69
CA ALA A 337 -14.11 -19.12 -4.25
C ALA A 337 -13.25 -20.23 -3.61
N LEU A 338 -13.22 -21.42 -4.20
CA LEU A 338 -12.43 -22.55 -3.69
C LEU A 338 -10.92 -22.37 -3.89
N SER A 339 -10.46 -21.76 -4.97
CA SER A 339 -9.03 -21.59 -5.24
C SER A 339 -8.35 -20.58 -4.32
N TYR A 340 -9.09 -19.61 -3.80
CA TYR A 340 -8.60 -18.56 -2.90
C TYR A 340 -8.94 -18.82 -1.42
N ALA A 341 -9.67 -19.89 -1.11
CA ALA A 341 -10.08 -20.22 0.25
C ALA A 341 -8.90 -20.68 1.11
N SER A 342 -8.91 -20.26 2.37
CA SER A 342 -8.03 -20.79 3.41
C SER A 342 -8.39 -22.24 3.76
N ASN A 343 -9.68 -22.61 3.70
CA ASN A 343 -10.13 -23.99 3.88
C ASN A 343 -11.12 -24.42 2.77
N PRO A 344 -10.61 -24.80 1.58
CA PRO A 344 -11.44 -25.15 0.43
C PRO A 344 -12.45 -26.28 0.72
N GLU A 345 -12.06 -27.29 1.50
CA GLU A 345 -12.94 -28.43 1.83
C GLU A 345 -14.14 -28.01 2.69
N MET A 346 -13.94 -27.08 3.63
CA MET A 346 -15.03 -26.57 4.45
C MET A 346 -15.89 -25.55 3.69
N LEU A 347 -15.28 -24.71 2.85
CA LEU A 347 -16.02 -23.78 2.01
C LEU A 347 -16.90 -24.53 1.00
N LYS A 348 -16.39 -25.60 0.38
CA LYS A 348 -17.14 -26.44 -0.56
C LYS A 348 -18.44 -26.99 -0.01
N LYS A 349 -18.52 -27.25 1.31
CA LYS A 349 -19.75 -27.70 1.98
C LYS A 349 -20.80 -26.60 2.15
N LYS A 350 -20.41 -25.33 1.97
CA LYS A 350 -21.25 -24.14 2.14
C LYS A 350 -21.65 -23.46 0.81
N LEU A 351 -20.98 -23.81 -0.30
CA LEU A 351 -21.23 -23.27 -1.66
C LEU A 351 -22.48 -23.86 -2.33
#